data_AF-A0AAE6BNJ4-F1
#
_entry.id   AF-A0AAE6BNJ4-F1
#
_cell.length_a   1.000
_cell.length_b   1.000
_cell.length_c   1.000
_cell.angle_alpha   90.00
_cell.angle_beta   90.00
_cell.angle_gamma   90.00
#
_symmetry.space_group_name_H-M   'P 1'
#
loop_
_entity.id
_entity.type
_entity.pdbx_description
1 polymer ?
#
loop_
_entity_poly.entity_id
_entity_poly.type
_entity_poly.pdbx_seq_one_letter_code
_entity_poly.pdbx_strand_id
1 'polypeptide(L)'
;MKSKTLWTACRVCQKQLSVSAKACAQCGAPRKRFGALKLMVGGFAALVIATAIFGSGKSEKGAVAGNSPAPASAVKSTVAPLPEQQATFIEAISDYKTRFDAAGNELQQRVLRDERRMAILKAVGGQLRADGWSGTLRTLETNGDGNAVVTVRIAPNIDLATWNNAISDVLHSTLIDKGTPLYASLVNMSAGDKVKVSGNFIRAEADGLFEQSITIRGAMTAPEFLFKFTDISK
;
A
#
# COMPACT_ATOMS: atom_id res chain seq x y z
N MET A 1 -4.46 -36.67 -39.60
CA MET A 1 -4.54 -36.24 -38.19
C MET A 1 -3.28 -36.72 -37.47
N LYS A 2 -2.44 -35.83 -36.91
CA LYS A 2 -1.21 -36.24 -36.20
C LYS A 2 -1.50 -36.31 -34.70
N SER A 3 -1.52 -37.52 -34.14
CA SER A 3 -1.64 -37.73 -32.68
C SER A 3 -0.44 -37.11 -31.95
N LYS A 4 -0.70 -36.16 -31.06
CA LYS A 4 0.33 -35.61 -30.16
C LYS A 4 0.58 -36.63 -29.06
N THR A 5 1.81 -37.10 -28.91
CA THR A 5 2.21 -37.99 -27.83
C THR A 5 2.09 -37.26 -26.49
N LEU A 6 1.34 -37.83 -25.54
CA LEU A 6 1.11 -37.27 -24.20
C LEU A 6 2.27 -37.51 -23.22
N TRP A 7 3.35 -38.13 -23.72
CA TRP A 7 4.48 -38.61 -22.94
C TRP A 7 5.81 -38.09 -23.51
N THR A 8 6.75 -37.81 -22.63
CA THR A 8 8.12 -37.43 -22.99
C THR A 8 9.12 -38.02 -21.99
N ALA A 9 10.37 -38.20 -22.40
CA ALA A 9 11.43 -38.68 -21.53
C ALA A 9 12.02 -37.56 -20.66
N CYS A 10 12.32 -37.86 -19.40
CA CYS A 10 13.06 -36.97 -18.51
C CYS A 10 14.49 -36.80 -19.03
N ARG A 11 14.99 -35.56 -19.12
CA ARG A 11 16.38 -35.34 -19.55
C ARG A 11 17.43 -35.86 -18.57
N VAL A 12 17.07 -36.06 -17.31
CA VAL A 12 17.98 -36.52 -16.25
C VAL A 12 17.98 -38.04 -16.15
N CYS A 13 16.81 -38.66 -15.99
CA CYS A 13 16.72 -40.11 -15.75
C CYS A 13 16.15 -40.92 -16.93
N GLN A 14 15.82 -40.26 -18.05
CA GLN A 14 15.26 -40.87 -19.28
C GLN A 14 13.94 -41.65 -19.11
N LYS A 15 13.33 -41.63 -17.92
CA LYS A 15 12.01 -42.22 -17.67
C LYS A 15 10.90 -41.38 -18.29
N GLN A 16 9.83 -42.04 -18.72
CA GLN A 16 8.65 -41.40 -19.30
C GLN A 16 7.90 -40.57 -18.23
N LEU A 17 7.46 -39.38 -18.61
CA LEU A 17 6.60 -38.53 -17.81
C LEU A 17 5.57 -37.81 -18.70
N SER A 18 4.46 -37.41 -18.07
CA SER A 18 3.44 -36.62 -18.74
C SER A 18 3.99 -35.29 -19.25
N VAL A 19 3.53 -34.86 -20.44
CA VAL A 19 3.85 -33.54 -21.00
C VAL A 19 3.41 -32.38 -20.10
N SER A 20 2.43 -32.58 -19.21
CA SER A 20 1.89 -31.55 -18.31
C SER A 20 2.60 -31.44 -16.95
N ALA A 21 3.43 -32.43 -16.56
CA ALA A 21 4.06 -32.48 -15.24
C ALA A 21 5.11 -31.36 -15.04
N LYS A 22 5.10 -30.72 -13.85
CA LYS A 22 6.03 -29.64 -13.46
C LYS A 22 7.44 -30.16 -13.10
N ALA A 23 7.52 -31.38 -12.58
CA ALA A 23 8.76 -32.06 -12.24
C ALA A 23 8.66 -33.56 -12.55
N CYS A 24 9.80 -34.24 -12.68
CA CYS A 24 9.83 -35.68 -12.87
C CYS A 24 9.48 -36.41 -11.57
N ALA A 25 8.49 -37.30 -11.60
CA ALA A 25 8.07 -38.09 -10.43
C ALA A 25 9.13 -39.10 -9.95
N GLN A 26 10.12 -39.43 -10.79
CA GLN A 26 11.14 -40.44 -10.47
C GLN A 26 12.42 -39.83 -9.86
N CYS A 27 12.80 -38.62 -10.27
CA CYS A 27 14.05 -38.00 -9.82
C CYS A 27 13.90 -36.56 -9.33
N GLY A 28 12.68 -36.00 -9.28
CA GLY A 28 12.42 -34.64 -8.81
C GLY A 28 12.89 -33.52 -9.74
N ALA A 29 13.55 -33.83 -10.86
CA ALA A 29 14.11 -32.82 -11.75
C ALA A 29 13.01 -31.88 -12.31
N PRO A 30 13.17 -30.53 -12.19
CA PRO A 30 12.18 -29.57 -12.67
C PRO A 30 12.19 -29.50 -14.20
N ARG A 31 11.00 -29.38 -14.81
CA ARG A 31 10.87 -29.24 -16.26
C ARG A 31 10.85 -27.76 -16.64
N LYS A 32 11.94 -27.27 -17.26
CA LYS A 32 11.93 -25.95 -17.91
C LYS A 32 11.00 -25.99 -19.12
N ARG A 33 9.84 -25.32 -19.03
CA ARG A 33 8.95 -25.07 -20.18
C ARG A 33 9.58 -23.96 -21.03
N PHE A 34 10.15 -24.30 -22.19
CA PHE A 34 10.50 -23.28 -23.18
C PHE A 34 9.22 -22.88 -23.91
N GLY A 35 8.62 -21.76 -23.48
CA GLY A 35 7.70 -21.01 -24.32
C GLY A 35 8.51 -20.26 -25.37
N ALA A 36 8.17 -20.44 -26.65
CA ALA A 36 8.78 -19.69 -27.74
C ALA A 36 8.32 -18.22 -27.66
N LEU A 37 9.13 -17.37 -27.04
CA LEU A 37 8.94 -15.92 -27.04
C LEU A 37 9.59 -15.36 -28.31
N LYS A 38 8.77 -14.94 -29.28
CA LYS A 38 9.24 -14.19 -30.44
C LYS A 38 9.62 -12.78 -29.97
N LEU A 39 10.92 -12.52 -29.83
CA LEU A 39 11.46 -11.17 -29.70
C LEU A 39 11.64 -10.57 -31.10
N MET A 40 10.81 -9.59 -31.44
CA MET A 40 11.11 -8.64 -32.52
C MET A 40 12.05 -7.58 -31.97
N VAL A 41 13.35 -7.72 -32.25
CA VAL A 41 14.34 -6.66 -32.05
C VAL A 41 14.48 -5.92 -33.37
N GLY A 42 13.77 -4.79 -33.49
CA GLY A 42 14.06 -3.77 -34.48
C GLY A 42 15.14 -2.85 -33.91
N GLY A 43 16.32 -2.87 -34.53
CA GLY A 43 17.43 -2.01 -34.14
C GLY A 43 17.21 -0.55 -34.53
N PHE A 44 17.81 0.35 -33.77
CA PHE A 44 18.42 1.54 -34.33
C PHE A 44 19.72 1.83 -33.59
N ALA A 45 20.77 2.00 -34.38
CA ALA A 45 22.13 2.19 -33.95
C ALA A 45 22.36 3.62 -33.43
N ALA A 46 23.27 3.69 -32.46
CA ALA A 46 24.27 4.73 -32.19
C ALA A 46 23.96 6.20 -32.58
N LEU A 47 24.02 7.09 -31.59
CA LEU A 47 24.99 8.18 -31.66
C LEU A 47 25.39 8.67 -30.26
N VAL A 48 26.69 8.63 -30.03
CA VAL A 48 27.43 9.24 -28.92
C VAL A 48 27.53 10.74 -29.18
N ILE A 49 27.14 11.59 -28.23
CA ILE A 49 27.72 12.93 -28.09
C ILE A 49 27.94 13.21 -26.60
N ALA A 50 29.19 13.05 -26.18
CA ALA A 50 29.72 13.68 -24.98
C ALA A 50 29.94 15.16 -25.29
N THR A 51 29.37 16.06 -24.49
CA THR A 51 29.90 17.42 -24.34
C THR A 51 29.89 17.79 -22.87
N ALA A 52 31.10 17.82 -22.31
CA ALA A 52 31.40 18.48 -21.06
C ALA A 52 31.36 19.99 -21.29
N ILE A 53 30.60 20.72 -20.48
CA ILE A 53 30.81 22.15 -20.27
C ILE A 53 30.99 22.37 -18.78
N PHE A 54 32.24 22.69 -18.44
CA PHE A 54 32.68 23.29 -17.20
C PHE A 54 31.86 24.56 -16.90
N GLY A 55 31.30 24.64 -15.71
CA GLY A 55 30.64 25.84 -15.18
C GLY A 55 30.93 25.98 -13.70
N SER A 56 32.11 26.49 -13.39
CA SER A 56 32.51 26.98 -12.07
C SER A 56 31.68 28.20 -11.68
N GLY A 57 31.22 28.26 -10.44
CA GLY A 57 30.58 29.44 -9.83
C GLY A 57 29.99 29.08 -8.48
N LYS A 58 30.86 28.77 -7.50
CA LYS A 58 31.25 29.67 -6.40
C LYS A 58 30.09 29.95 -5.43
N SER A 59 30.19 29.27 -4.29
CA SER A 59 29.55 29.66 -3.04
C SER A 59 29.95 31.08 -2.65
N GLU A 60 28.97 31.93 -2.37
CA GLU A 60 29.16 33.08 -1.49
C GLU A 60 28.08 33.06 -0.42
N LYS A 61 28.50 32.57 0.75
CA LYS A 61 27.96 32.96 2.06
C LYS A 61 28.19 34.47 2.22
N GLY A 62 27.11 35.21 2.43
CA GLY A 62 27.14 36.56 2.98
C GLY A 62 26.11 36.66 4.11
N ALA A 63 26.56 36.49 5.35
CA ALA A 63 25.97 37.14 6.51
C ALA A 63 26.44 38.62 6.48
N VAL A 64 25.77 39.65 6.98
CA VAL A 64 25.21 39.90 8.32
C VAL A 64 24.42 41.21 8.22
N ALA A 65 23.28 41.37 8.90
CA ALA A 65 22.99 42.50 9.81
C ALA A 65 21.49 42.62 10.15
N GLY A 66 21.22 42.44 11.45
CA GLY A 66 20.29 43.28 12.22
C GLY A 66 18.81 43.19 11.89
N ASN A 67 18.08 42.34 12.62
CA ASN A 67 16.95 42.85 13.40
C ASN A 67 16.60 41.93 14.57
N SER A 68 16.30 42.57 15.69
CA SER A 68 15.99 42.03 17.02
C SER A 68 15.03 40.83 17.03
N PRO A 69 15.13 39.94 18.04
CA PRO A 69 14.16 38.87 18.21
C PRO A 69 12.84 39.47 18.67
N ALA A 70 11.87 39.57 17.76
CA ALA A 70 10.47 39.62 18.14
C ALA A 70 10.15 38.35 18.94
N PRO A 71 9.43 38.43 20.07
CA PRO A 71 9.08 37.24 20.82
C PRO A 71 8.30 36.31 19.91
N ALA A 72 8.81 35.08 19.77
CA ALA A 72 8.08 33.99 19.17
C ALA A 72 6.79 33.81 19.98
N SER A 73 5.70 34.37 19.49
CA SER A 73 4.36 33.99 19.89
C SER A 73 4.25 32.50 19.62
N ALA A 74 4.42 31.73 20.68
CA ALA A 74 4.07 30.33 20.73
C ALA A 74 2.57 30.24 20.43
N VAL A 75 2.25 30.09 19.15
CA VAL A 75 0.95 29.59 18.72
C VAL A 75 0.89 28.19 19.29
N LYS A 76 0.26 28.06 20.47
CA LYS A 76 -0.19 26.77 20.98
C LYS A 76 -1.09 26.20 19.89
N SER A 77 -0.58 25.26 19.09
CA SER A 77 -1.40 24.46 18.20
C SER A 77 -2.39 23.71 19.07
N THR A 78 -3.62 24.20 19.12
CA THR A 78 -4.77 23.47 19.63
C THR A 78 -5.10 22.40 18.60
N VAL A 79 -4.30 21.32 18.59
CA VAL A 79 -4.65 20.10 17.88
C VAL A 79 -5.90 19.58 18.59
N ALA A 80 -7.05 19.60 17.91
CA ALA A 80 -8.26 19.01 18.44
C ALA A 80 -7.96 17.54 18.79
N PRO A 81 -8.44 17.04 19.95
CA PRO A 81 -8.18 15.66 20.35
C PRO A 81 -8.77 14.69 19.33
N LEU A 82 -8.06 13.60 19.04
CA LEU A 82 -8.54 12.54 18.17
C LEU A 82 -9.82 11.90 18.75
N PRO A 83 -10.76 11.44 17.92
CA PRO A 83 -11.84 10.56 18.37
C PRO A 83 -11.28 9.37 19.16
N GLU A 84 -11.93 9.01 20.26
CA GLU A 84 -11.46 7.95 21.18
C GLU A 84 -11.24 6.61 20.46
N GLN A 85 -12.19 6.25 19.59
CA GLN A 85 -12.11 5.03 18.78
C GLN A 85 -10.87 5.05 17.86
N GLN A 86 -10.59 6.20 17.24
CA GLN A 86 -9.41 6.37 16.40
C GLN A 86 -8.12 6.24 17.22
N ALA A 87 -8.05 6.90 18.38
CA ALA A 87 -6.89 6.83 19.26
C ALA A 87 -6.60 5.38 19.70
N THR A 88 -7.63 4.66 20.13
CA THR A 88 -7.54 3.25 20.55
C THR A 88 -7.07 2.34 19.40
N PHE A 89 -7.58 2.58 18.18
CA PHE A 89 -7.16 1.83 17.00
C PHE A 89 -5.68 2.06 16.66
N ILE A 90 -5.24 3.32 16.67
CA ILE A 90 -3.85 3.70 16.41
C ILE A 90 -2.93 3.11 17.48
N GLU A 91 -3.32 3.19 18.75
CA GLU A 91 -2.56 2.64 19.87
C GLU A 91 -2.38 1.13 19.73
N ALA A 92 -3.44 0.40 19.42
CA ALA A 92 -3.36 -1.04 19.19
C ALA A 92 -2.35 -1.38 18.09
N ILE A 93 -2.41 -0.70 16.93
CA ILE A 93 -1.44 -0.95 15.85
C ILE A 93 0.00 -0.61 16.29
N SER A 94 0.20 0.51 16.98
CA SER A 94 1.54 0.96 17.39
C SER A 94 2.17 0.07 18.47
N ASP A 95 1.38 -0.44 19.42
CA ASP A 95 1.86 -1.38 20.44
C ASP A 95 2.36 -2.66 19.77
N TYR A 96 1.51 -3.27 18.93
CA TYR A 96 1.85 -4.53 18.27
C TYR A 96 2.98 -4.37 17.25
N LYS A 97 3.12 -3.21 16.61
CA LYS A 97 4.31 -2.90 15.81
C LYS A 97 5.58 -3.00 16.65
N THR A 98 5.60 -2.35 17.81
CA THR A 98 6.77 -2.32 18.70
C THR A 98 7.15 -3.72 19.17
N ARG A 99 6.15 -4.51 19.60
CA ARG A 99 6.34 -5.90 20.01
C ARG A 99 6.78 -6.80 18.85
N PHE A 100 6.24 -6.58 17.66
CA PHE A 100 6.60 -7.32 16.45
C PHE A 100 8.06 -7.08 16.05
N ASP A 101 8.53 -5.84 16.12
CA ASP A 101 9.93 -5.49 15.82
C ASP A 101 10.91 -6.08 16.84
N ALA A 102 10.48 -6.26 18.10
CA ALA A 102 11.26 -6.87 19.17
C ALA A 102 11.19 -8.41 19.20
N ALA A 103 10.33 -9.04 18.40
CA ALA A 103 10.15 -10.48 18.41
C ALA A 103 11.42 -11.22 17.92
N GLY A 104 11.82 -12.27 18.64
CA GLY A 104 13.05 -13.01 18.37
C GLY A 104 12.95 -14.03 17.23
N ASN A 105 11.75 -14.36 16.75
CA ASN A 105 11.53 -15.29 15.65
C ASN A 105 10.15 -15.12 14.98
N GLU A 106 9.96 -15.81 13.84
CA GLU A 106 8.73 -15.73 13.05
C GLU A 106 7.50 -16.31 13.78
N LEU A 107 7.68 -17.30 14.67
CA LEU A 107 6.56 -17.89 15.41
C LEU A 107 5.95 -16.86 16.36
N GLN A 108 6.79 -16.11 17.09
CA GLN A 108 6.35 -14.99 17.93
C GLN A 108 5.67 -13.89 17.11
N GLN A 109 6.23 -13.57 15.94
CA GLN A 109 5.65 -12.59 15.02
C GLN A 109 4.23 -12.97 14.55
N ARG A 110 3.98 -14.25 14.28
CA ARG A 110 2.65 -14.74 13.89
C ARG A 110 1.64 -14.63 15.03
N VAL A 111 2.04 -15.02 16.24
CA VAL A 111 1.20 -14.85 17.45
C VAL A 111 0.84 -13.37 17.66
N LEU A 112 1.82 -12.47 17.53
CA LEU A 112 1.58 -11.03 17.66
C LEU A 112 0.62 -10.47 16.60
N ARG A 113 0.65 -11.01 15.36
CA ARG A 113 -0.33 -10.62 14.33
C ARG A 113 -1.75 -11.05 14.73
N ASP A 114 -1.91 -12.28 15.22
CA ASP A 114 -3.21 -12.80 15.66
C ASP A 114 -3.77 -12.02 16.86
N GLU A 115 -2.92 -11.67 17.81
CA GLU A 115 -3.27 -10.82 18.96
C GLU A 115 -3.68 -9.40 18.51
N ARG A 116 -2.91 -8.80 17.60
CA ARG A 116 -3.22 -7.49 17.04
C ARG A 116 -4.58 -7.48 16.34
N ARG A 117 -4.89 -8.52 15.56
CA ARG A 117 -6.21 -8.67 14.92
C ARG A 117 -7.34 -8.52 15.93
N MET A 118 -7.24 -9.20 17.08
CA MET A 118 -8.26 -9.11 18.13
C MET A 118 -8.34 -7.71 18.73
N ALA A 119 -7.19 -7.08 18.99
CA ALA A 119 -7.12 -5.72 19.53
C ALA A 119 -7.74 -4.68 18.58
N ILE A 120 -7.41 -4.76 17.29
CA ILE A 120 -7.97 -3.89 16.25
C ILE A 120 -9.48 -4.06 16.14
N LEU A 121 -9.98 -5.30 16.07
CA LEU A 121 -11.42 -5.57 15.99
C LEU A 121 -12.18 -5.05 17.22
N LYS A 122 -11.57 -5.15 18.40
CA LYS A 122 -12.11 -4.56 19.63
C LYS A 122 -12.16 -3.04 19.54
N ALA A 123 -11.11 -2.40 19.00
CA ALA A 123 -11.02 -0.95 18.88
C ALA A 123 -12.06 -0.36 17.90
N VAL A 124 -12.27 -0.99 16.74
CA VAL A 124 -13.27 -0.51 15.75
C VAL A 124 -14.70 -0.93 16.09
N GLY A 125 -14.88 -1.94 16.94
CA GLY A 125 -16.19 -2.46 17.33
C GLY A 125 -16.90 -3.24 16.22
N GLY A 126 -18.07 -3.81 16.54
CA GLY A 126 -18.78 -4.73 15.65
C GLY A 126 -19.32 -4.12 14.36
N GLN A 127 -19.45 -2.79 14.29
CA GLN A 127 -19.90 -2.08 13.09
C GLN A 127 -18.78 -1.89 12.06
N LEU A 128 -17.51 -2.10 12.45
CA LEU A 128 -16.33 -1.91 11.58
C LEU A 128 -16.36 -0.53 10.89
N ARG A 129 -16.74 0.50 11.64
CA ARG A 129 -17.00 1.84 11.13
C ARG A 129 -16.11 2.85 11.84
N ALA A 130 -15.61 3.81 11.06
CA ALA A 130 -14.94 4.99 11.56
C ALA A 130 -15.82 6.21 11.27
N ASP A 131 -16.04 7.04 12.28
CA ASP A 131 -16.85 8.26 12.19
C ASP A 131 -16.03 9.48 12.60
N GLY A 132 -15.83 10.40 11.66
CA GLY A 132 -15.12 11.66 11.90
C GLY A 132 -13.64 11.50 12.26
N TRP A 133 -12.98 10.43 11.82
CA TRP A 133 -11.56 10.20 12.07
C TRP A 133 -10.71 11.26 11.39
N SER A 134 -9.74 11.81 12.10
CA SER A 134 -8.85 12.86 11.60
C SER A 134 -7.66 12.24 10.87
N GLY A 135 -7.30 12.79 9.73
CA GLY A 135 -6.19 12.30 8.93
C GLY A 135 -5.56 13.37 8.04
N THR A 136 -4.61 12.94 7.23
CA THR A 136 -3.99 13.75 6.19
C THR A 136 -4.15 13.04 4.86
N LEU A 137 -4.70 13.73 3.87
CA LEU A 137 -4.83 13.20 2.51
C LEU A 137 -3.43 12.97 1.93
N ARG A 138 -3.13 11.75 1.49
CA ARG A 138 -1.82 11.35 0.95
C ARG A 138 -1.86 11.20 -0.56
N THR A 139 -2.87 10.48 -1.04
CA THR A 139 -3.09 10.21 -2.45
C THR A 139 -4.48 10.71 -2.79
N LEU A 140 -4.56 11.48 -3.86
CA LEU A 140 -5.80 11.88 -4.51
C LEU A 140 -5.52 11.92 -6.01
N GLU A 141 -5.93 10.87 -6.69
CA GLU A 141 -5.73 10.70 -8.13
C GLU A 141 -6.94 9.98 -8.73
N THR A 142 -6.93 9.75 -10.04
CA THR A 142 -7.96 8.96 -10.72
C THR A 142 -7.37 7.71 -11.33
N ASN A 143 -8.09 6.60 -11.26
CA ASN A 143 -7.76 5.41 -12.02
C ASN A 143 -8.07 5.60 -13.52
N GLY A 144 -7.85 4.56 -14.33
CA GLY A 144 -8.12 4.59 -15.79
C GLY A 144 -9.58 4.85 -16.19
N ASP A 145 -10.53 4.63 -15.27
CA ASP A 145 -11.96 4.84 -15.49
C ASP A 145 -12.43 6.24 -15.04
N GLY A 146 -11.53 7.03 -14.44
CA GLY A 146 -11.84 8.35 -13.90
C GLY A 146 -12.40 8.35 -12.47
N ASN A 147 -12.48 7.19 -11.82
CA ASN A 147 -12.86 7.06 -10.42
C ASN A 147 -11.71 7.48 -9.51
N ALA A 148 -12.04 8.12 -8.39
CA ALA A 148 -11.02 8.62 -7.46
C ALA A 148 -10.40 7.48 -6.63
N VAL A 149 -9.07 7.50 -6.59
CA VAL A 149 -8.21 6.66 -5.75
C VAL A 149 -7.72 7.54 -4.61
N VAL A 150 -8.01 7.13 -3.37
CA VAL A 150 -7.77 7.94 -2.18
C VAL A 150 -7.01 7.15 -1.14
N THR A 151 -5.98 7.79 -0.56
CA THR A 151 -5.29 7.30 0.63
C THR A 151 -5.27 8.41 1.69
N VAL A 152 -5.67 8.08 2.92
CA VAL A 152 -5.67 8.99 4.07
C VAL A 152 -4.82 8.42 5.19
N ARG A 153 -3.81 9.19 5.59
CA ARG A 153 -2.90 8.90 6.72
C ARG A 153 -3.56 9.30 8.02
N ILE A 154 -3.88 8.35 8.89
CA ILE A 154 -4.52 8.61 10.17
C ILE A 154 -3.53 8.64 11.35
N ALA A 155 -2.34 8.07 11.17
CA ALA A 155 -1.20 8.13 12.10
C ALA A 155 0.10 7.83 11.34
N PRO A 156 1.30 8.02 11.91
CA PRO A 156 2.55 7.62 11.25
C PRO A 156 2.49 6.17 10.77
N ASN A 157 2.61 5.97 9.45
CA ASN A 157 2.58 4.68 8.76
C ASN A 157 1.26 3.88 8.87
N ILE A 158 0.14 4.53 9.21
CA ILE A 158 -1.19 3.87 9.19
C ILE A 158 -2.06 4.59 8.17
N ASP A 159 -2.41 3.87 7.11
CA ASP A 159 -3.16 4.39 5.97
C ASP A 159 -4.53 3.70 5.83
N LEU A 160 -5.55 4.50 5.49
CA LEU A 160 -6.84 4.05 4.99
C LEU A 160 -6.87 4.31 3.49
N ALA A 161 -7.10 3.29 2.68
CA ALA A 161 -7.00 3.41 1.23
C ALA A 161 -8.16 2.76 0.49
N THR A 162 -8.48 3.28 -0.68
CA THR A 162 -9.29 2.59 -1.68
C THR A 162 -8.42 1.59 -2.45
N TRP A 163 -9.03 0.73 -3.25
CA TRP A 163 -8.31 0.11 -4.37
C TRP A 163 -7.82 1.19 -5.35
N ASN A 164 -6.85 0.83 -6.19
CA ASN A 164 -6.32 1.69 -7.24
C ASN A 164 -6.81 1.33 -8.66
N ASN A 165 -7.60 0.26 -8.81
CA ASN A 165 -8.11 -0.22 -10.09
C ASN A 165 -9.47 -0.90 -9.93
N ALA A 166 -10.34 -0.78 -10.93
CA ALA A 166 -11.71 -1.28 -10.87
C ALA A 166 -11.78 -2.82 -10.78
N ILE A 167 -10.83 -3.54 -11.39
CA ILE A 167 -10.84 -5.02 -11.42
C ILE A 167 -10.69 -5.58 -10.00
N SER A 168 -9.75 -5.06 -9.20
CA SER A 168 -9.59 -5.46 -7.80
C SER A 168 -10.74 -4.97 -6.92
N ASP A 169 -11.40 -3.88 -7.30
CA ASP A 169 -12.45 -3.24 -6.51
C ASP A 169 -13.85 -3.85 -6.68
N VAL A 170 -14.05 -4.76 -7.64
CA VAL A 170 -15.37 -5.36 -7.96
C VAL A 170 -16.12 -5.88 -6.74
N LEU A 171 -15.41 -6.47 -5.77
CA LEU A 171 -16.03 -7.06 -4.58
C LEU A 171 -16.28 -6.06 -3.44
N HIS A 172 -15.56 -4.94 -3.42
CA HIS A 172 -15.51 -4.05 -2.26
C HIS A 172 -16.12 -2.68 -2.52
N SER A 173 -16.11 -2.22 -3.78
CA SER A 173 -16.65 -0.93 -4.23
C SER A 173 -16.17 0.23 -3.34
N THR A 174 -14.84 0.34 -3.23
CA THR A 174 -14.14 1.35 -2.44
C THR A 174 -13.72 2.57 -3.27
N LEU A 175 -13.54 2.41 -4.58
CA LEU A 175 -13.29 3.52 -5.48
C LEU A 175 -14.43 4.54 -5.39
N ILE A 176 -14.09 5.82 -5.44
CA ILE A 176 -15.08 6.88 -5.35
C ILE A 176 -15.52 7.24 -6.76
N ASP A 177 -16.75 6.90 -7.09
CA ASP A 177 -17.29 7.04 -8.44
C ASP A 177 -17.42 8.51 -8.84
N LYS A 178 -17.01 8.80 -10.09
CA LYS A 178 -17.17 10.12 -10.69
C LYS A 178 -18.64 10.54 -10.71
N GLY A 179 -18.90 11.80 -10.36
CA GLY A 179 -20.26 12.37 -10.34
C GLY A 179 -21.03 12.13 -9.05
N THR A 180 -20.44 11.44 -8.06
CA THR A 180 -21.02 11.33 -6.71
C THR A 180 -20.76 12.60 -5.88
N PRO A 181 -21.59 12.89 -4.85
CA PRO A 181 -21.31 13.98 -3.91
C PRO A 181 -19.96 13.85 -3.20
N LEU A 182 -19.55 12.61 -2.88
CA LEU A 182 -18.25 12.34 -2.28
C LEU A 182 -17.10 12.69 -3.24
N TYR A 183 -17.23 12.35 -4.52
CA TYR A 183 -16.24 12.78 -5.52
C TYR A 183 -16.17 14.30 -5.62
N ALA A 184 -17.32 14.98 -5.59
CA ALA A 184 -17.39 16.43 -5.68
C ALA A 184 -16.69 17.14 -4.50
N SER A 185 -16.73 16.57 -3.30
CA SER A 185 -16.01 17.15 -2.14
C SER A 185 -14.49 17.13 -2.31
N LEU A 186 -13.97 16.16 -3.08
CA LEU A 186 -12.53 15.98 -3.31
C LEU A 186 -11.94 16.94 -4.35
N VAL A 187 -12.76 17.51 -5.23
CA VAL A 187 -12.29 18.31 -6.39
C VAL A 187 -11.39 19.49 -5.99
N ASN A 188 -11.63 20.08 -4.82
CA ASN A 188 -10.85 21.22 -4.29
C ASN A 188 -9.88 20.82 -3.17
N MET A 189 -9.59 19.53 -3.05
CA MET A 189 -8.61 18.99 -2.10
C MET A 189 -7.29 18.68 -2.81
N SER A 190 -6.24 18.52 -2.02
CA SER A 190 -4.90 18.17 -2.48
C SER A 190 -4.18 17.33 -1.44
N ALA A 191 -3.23 16.52 -1.90
CA ALA A 191 -2.35 15.80 -0.99
C ALA A 191 -1.68 16.77 0.00
N GLY A 192 -1.67 16.41 1.28
CA GLY A 192 -1.22 17.24 2.39
C GLY A 192 -2.35 17.90 3.18
N ASP A 193 -3.56 17.98 2.63
CA ASP A 193 -4.72 18.52 3.35
C ASP A 193 -5.03 17.72 4.61
N LYS A 194 -5.34 18.43 5.70
CA LYS A 194 -5.96 17.84 6.89
C LYS A 194 -7.43 17.60 6.60
N VAL A 195 -7.91 16.40 6.92
CA VAL A 195 -9.27 15.97 6.63
C VAL A 195 -9.87 15.21 7.80
N LYS A 196 -11.18 15.23 7.90
CA LYS A 196 -11.98 14.26 8.63
C LYS A 196 -12.59 13.27 7.64
N VAL A 197 -12.61 12.00 8.03
CA VAL A 197 -13.14 10.92 7.20
C VAL A 197 -14.11 10.07 7.98
N SER A 198 -15.13 9.58 7.28
CA SER A 198 -16.02 8.55 7.79
C SER A 198 -16.20 7.45 6.75
N GLY A 199 -16.48 6.24 7.19
CA GLY A 199 -16.68 5.11 6.30
C GLY A 199 -16.55 3.77 7.00
N ASN A 200 -16.40 2.71 6.21
CA ASN A 200 -16.42 1.34 6.71
C ASN A 200 -15.13 0.61 6.35
N PHE A 201 -14.59 -0.12 7.31
CA PHE A 201 -13.55 -1.10 7.08
C PHE A 201 -14.14 -2.32 6.38
N ILE A 202 -13.35 -2.95 5.52
CA ILE A 202 -13.69 -4.24 4.93
C ILE A 202 -13.22 -5.36 5.86
N ARG A 203 -14.08 -6.33 6.17
CA ARG A 203 -13.71 -7.46 7.02
C ARG A 203 -12.80 -8.45 6.27
N ALA A 204 -11.78 -8.97 6.94
CA ALA A 204 -10.94 -10.06 6.42
C ALA A 204 -10.51 -11.02 7.54
N GLU A 205 -10.15 -12.25 7.18
CA GLU A 205 -9.81 -13.28 8.17
C GLU A 205 -8.45 -13.06 8.82
N ALA A 206 -7.44 -12.67 8.02
CA ALA A 206 -6.04 -12.60 8.44
C ALA A 206 -5.76 -11.54 9.52
N ASP A 207 -6.23 -10.30 9.32
CA ASP A 207 -6.02 -9.19 10.26
C ASP A 207 -7.32 -8.68 10.88
N GLY A 208 -8.45 -9.34 10.62
CA GLY A 208 -9.78 -8.90 11.03
C GLY A 208 -10.35 -7.84 10.10
N LEU A 209 -9.49 -6.93 9.64
CA LEU A 209 -9.75 -5.94 8.60
C LEU A 209 -8.91 -6.27 7.36
N PHE A 210 -9.38 -5.91 6.18
CA PHE A 210 -8.68 -6.15 4.93
C PHE A 210 -7.45 -5.25 4.84
N GLU A 211 -6.28 -5.85 4.93
CA GLU A 211 -4.98 -5.19 4.89
C GLU A 211 -4.27 -5.55 3.56
N GLN A 212 -3.70 -4.55 2.89
CA GLN A 212 -3.26 -4.65 1.49
C GLN A 212 -1.78 -5.09 1.34
N SER A 213 -1.01 -5.15 2.42
CA SER A 213 0.40 -5.52 2.36
C SER A 213 0.62 -6.97 1.94
N ILE A 214 1.63 -7.18 1.10
CA ILE A 214 2.03 -8.52 0.63
C ILE A 214 2.73 -9.33 1.73
N THR A 215 3.42 -8.66 2.65
CA THR A 215 4.24 -9.30 3.69
C THR A 215 3.69 -9.04 5.08
N ILE A 216 3.92 -9.98 6.00
CA ILE A 216 3.61 -9.80 7.43
C ILE A 216 4.28 -8.53 7.97
N ARG A 217 5.55 -8.28 7.59
CA ARG A 217 6.28 -7.10 8.04
C ARG A 217 5.58 -5.81 7.56
N GLY A 218 5.16 -5.73 6.31
CA GLY A 218 4.38 -4.60 5.80
C GLY A 218 3.10 -4.41 6.61
N ALA A 219 2.32 -5.48 6.74
CA ALA A 219 1.07 -5.47 7.50
C ALA A 219 1.27 -5.02 8.94
N MET A 220 2.37 -5.42 9.59
CA MET A 220 2.66 -5.12 11.01
C MET A 220 3.31 -3.77 11.26
N THR A 221 3.97 -3.17 10.26
CA THR A 221 4.80 -1.96 10.47
C THR A 221 4.33 -0.74 9.72
N ALA A 222 3.63 -0.92 8.61
CA ALA A 222 3.06 0.15 7.79
C ALA A 222 1.75 -0.33 7.13
N PRO A 223 0.72 -0.70 7.92
CA PRO A 223 -0.52 -1.24 7.37
C PRO A 223 -1.25 -0.24 6.49
N GLU A 224 -1.79 -0.77 5.39
CA GLU A 224 -2.73 -0.07 4.52
C GLU A 224 -4.06 -0.84 4.56
N PHE A 225 -5.06 -0.25 5.23
CA PHE A 225 -6.37 -0.87 5.36
C PHE A 225 -7.28 -0.44 4.22
N LEU A 226 -7.85 -1.42 3.53
CA LEU A 226 -8.86 -1.17 2.53
C LEU A 226 -10.12 -0.61 3.19
N PHE A 227 -10.56 0.56 2.72
CA PHE A 227 -11.58 1.36 3.38
C PHE A 227 -12.57 1.94 2.37
N LYS A 228 -13.86 1.83 2.68
CA LYS A 228 -14.93 2.43 1.89
C LYS A 228 -15.36 3.75 2.51
N PHE A 229 -14.82 4.85 1.97
CA PHE A 229 -15.16 6.20 2.40
C PHE A 229 -16.63 6.51 2.11
N THR A 230 -17.29 7.14 3.06
CA THR A 230 -18.64 7.70 2.92
C THR A 230 -18.65 9.22 3.07
N ASP A 231 -17.66 9.78 3.76
CA ASP A 231 -17.44 11.22 3.89
C ASP A 231 -15.95 11.53 3.94
N ILE A 232 -15.54 12.60 3.27
CA ILE A 232 -14.21 13.22 3.37
C ILE A 232 -14.41 14.73 3.32
N SER A 233 -14.01 15.42 4.39
CA SER A 233 -14.22 16.85 4.60
C SER A 233 -12.97 17.51 5.23
N LYS A 234 -12.77 18.83 5.02
CA LYS A 234 -11.70 19.61 5.67
C LYS A 234 -12.16 20.21 7.00
#